data_AF-A0A2N6M9T3-F1
#
_entry.id   AF-A0A2N6M9T3-F1
#
_cell.length_a   1.000
_cell.length_b   1.000
_cell.length_c   1.000
_cell.angle_alpha   90.00
_cell.angle_beta   90.00
_cell.angle_gamma   90.00
#
_symmetry.space_group_name_H-M   'P 1'
#
loop_
_entity.id
_entity.type
_entity.pdbx_description
1 polymer ?
#
loop_
_entity_poly.entity_id
_entity_poly.type
_entity_poly.pdbx_seq_one_letter_code
_entity_poly.pdbx_strand_id
1 'polypeptide(L)'
;MESSSFLNIDEQPISIGQAVKYLQNSGKLGQFIGDILRQYVIEKELQTREDIAISPALTEQAIIDFRLKNQLTDPKSFQEWLQNNGKDYDSFHASVALGF
;
A
#
# COMPACT_ATOMS: atom_id res chain seq x y z
N MET A 1 13.30 17.15 -18.36
CA MET A 1 12.83 16.18 -17.35
C MET A 1 12.70 14.86 -18.08
N GLU A 2 13.53 13.89 -17.77
CA GLU A 2 13.45 12.59 -18.42
C GLU A 2 12.08 11.98 -18.14
N SER A 3 11.38 11.63 -19.20
CA SER A 3 10.11 10.91 -19.13
C SER A 3 10.39 9.51 -18.58
N SER A 4 10.29 9.39 -17.26
CA SER A 4 10.38 8.12 -16.55
C SER A 4 9.34 7.16 -17.13
N SER A 5 9.81 6.03 -17.62
CA SER A 5 8.93 4.97 -18.10
C SER A 5 8.06 4.49 -16.95
N PHE A 6 6.75 4.36 -17.18
CA PHE A 6 5.81 3.82 -16.21
C PHE A 6 5.72 2.30 -16.33
N LEU A 7 5.68 1.78 -17.56
CA LEU A 7 5.70 0.35 -17.88
C LEU A 7 6.60 0.12 -19.10
N ASN A 8 7.26 -1.04 -19.18
CA ASN A 8 8.01 -1.46 -20.37
C ASN A 8 7.41 -2.74 -20.93
N ILE A 9 7.10 -2.76 -22.22
CA ILE A 9 6.65 -3.94 -22.97
C ILE A 9 7.62 -4.14 -24.14
N ASP A 10 8.35 -5.25 -24.17
CA ASP A 10 9.34 -5.54 -25.22
C ASP A 10 10.28 -4.36 -25.51
N GLU A 11 10.86 -3.79 -24.44
CA GLU A 11 11.74 -2.61 -24.48
C GLU A 11 11.08 -1.31 -24.96
N GLN A 12 9.77 -1.30 -25.20
CA GLN A 12 9.02 -0.09 -25.52
C GLN A 12 8.46 0.55 -24.24
N PRO A 13 8.87 1.78 -23.91
CA PRO A 13 8.37 2.47 -22.73
C PRO A 13 6.95 3.00 -22.95
N ILE A 14 6.10 2.79 -21.95
CA ILE A 14 4.77 3.39 -21.84
C ILE A 14 4.88 4.46 -20.76
N SER A 15 4.64 5.70 -21.13
CA SER A 15 4.51 6.82 -20.18
C SER A 15 3.22 6.72 -19.38
N ILE A 16 3.17 7.38 -18.23
CA ILE A 16 1.93 7.53 -17.43
C ILE A 16 0.80 8.10 -18.29
N GLY A 17 1.09 9.11 -19.12
CA GLY A 17 0.10 9.73 -20.00
C GLY A 17 -0.49 8.73 -21.02
N GLN A 18 0.32 7.82 -21.55
CA GLN A 18 -0.18 6.74 -22.43
C GLN A 18 -1.02 5.73 -21.64
N ALA A 19 -0.61 5.34 -20.44
CA ALA A 19 -1.39 4.44 -19.58
C ALA A 19 -2.78 5.01 -19.26
N VAL A 20 -2.87 6.31 -18.93
CA VAL A 20 -4.15 7.00 -18.71
C VAL A 20 -5.02 7.01 -19.97
N LYS A 21 -4.44 7.25 -21.15
CA LYS A 21 -5.18 7.15 -22.43
C LYS A 21 -5.73 5.73 -22.65
N TYR A 22 -4.96 4.68 -22.34
CA TYR A 22 -5.45 3.31 -22.43
C TYR A 22 -6.59 3.02 -21.44
N LEU A 23 -6.52 3.54 -20.21
CA LEU A 23 -7.63 3.46 -19.25
C LEU A 23 -8.89 4.19 -19.76
N GLN A 24 -8.71 5.35 -20.41
CA GLN A 24 -9.82 6.10 -21.01
C GLN A 24 -10.47 5.30 -22.14
N ASN A 25 -9.65 4.80 -23.09
CA ASN A 25 -10.13 4.06 -24.26
C ASN A 25 -10.80 2.73 -23.88
N SER A 26 -10.38 2.11 -22.77
CA SER A 26 -11.00 0.88 -22.26
C SER A 26 -12.25 1.14 -21.41
N GLY A 27 -12.64 2.40 -21.18
CA GLY A 27 -13.77 2.77 -20.32
C GLY A 27 -13.53 2.59 -18.82
N LYS A 28 -12.31 2.21 -18.41
CA LYS A 28 -11.96 1.93 -17.00
C LYS A 28 -11.49 3.15 -16.22
N LEU A 29 -11.22 4.27 -16.90
CA LEU A 29 -10.70 5.47 -16.25
C LEU A 29 -11.65 6.01 -15.16
N GLY A 30 -12.96 6.02 -15.41
CA GLY A 30 -13.94 6.50 -14.44
C GLY A 30 -13.90 5.69 -13.14
N GLN A 31 -13.92 4.36 -13.25
CA GLN A 31 -13.80 3.46 -12.10
C GLN A 31 -12.47 3.66 -11.36
N PHE A 32 -11.36 3.69 -12.10
CA PHE A 32 -10.02 3.88 -11.53
C PHE A 32 -9.91 5.18 -10.72
N ILE A 33 -10.40 6.29 -11.26
CA ILE A 33 -10.39 7.59 -10.57
C ILE A 33 -11.37 7.56 -9.38
N GLY A 34 -12.52 6.93 -9.51
CA GLY A 34 -13.47 6.73 -8.42
C GLY A 34 -12.85 5.98 -7.24
N ASP A 35 -12.09 4.92 -7.50
CA ASP A 35 -11.41 4.13 -6.47
C ASP A 35 -10.31 4.93 -5.76
N ILE A 36 -9.54 5.72 -6.50
CA ILE A 36 -8.53 6.63 -5.93
C ILE A 36 -9.20 7.66 -5.02
N LEU A 37 -10.24 8.33 -5.50
CA LEU A 37 -10.93 9.37 -4.74
C LEU A 37 -11.60 8.80 -3.49
N ARG A 38 -12.26 7.65 -3.61
CA ARG A 38 -12.86 6.94 -2.48
C ARG A 38 -11.80 6.67 -1.41
N GLN A 39 -10.67 6.10 -1.79
CA GLN A 39 -9.60 5.77 -0.85
C GLN A 39 -9.01 7.03 -0.20
N TYR A 40 -8.73 8.07 -0.99
CA TYR A 40 -8.22 9.34 -0.49
C TYR A 40 -9.16 10.00 0.53
N VAL A 41 -10.46 10.04 0.24
CA VAL A 41 -11.46 10.61 1.15
C VAL A 41 -11.54 9.78 2.44
N ILE A 42 -11.57 8.45 2.35
CA ILE A 42 -11.57 7.60 3.55
C ILE A 42 -10.35 7.87 4.43
N GLU A 43 -9.15 7.91 3.85
CA GLU A 43 -7.92 8.19 4.59
C GLU A 43 -7.97 9.56 5.29
N LYS A 44 -8.50 10.57 4.62
CA LYS A 44 -8.66 11.91 5.19
C LYS A 44 -9.67 11.94 6.33
N GLU A 45 -10.81 11.29 6.18
CA GLU A 45 -11.84 11.23 7.22
C GLU A 45 -11.36 10.42 8.43
N LEU A 46 -10.62 9.31 8.23
CA LEU A 46 -10.08 8.55 9.36
C LEU A 46 -9.07 9.37 10.19
N GLN A 47 -8.28 10.24 9.55
CA GLN A 47 -7.33 11.11 10.24
C GLN A 47 -7.98 12.16 11.15
N THR A 48 -9.25 12.51 10.94
CA THR A 48 -9.97 13.49 11.78
C THR A 48 -10.70 12.87 12.96
N ARG A 49 -10.72 11.53 13.04
CA ARG A 49 -11.54 10.76 13.98
C ARG A 49 -10.70 10.21 15.14
N GLU A 50 -10.68 10.95 16.25
CA GLU A 50 -9.98 10.54 17.46
C GLU A 50 -10.64 9.33 18.16
N ASP A 51 -11.94 9.14 17.97
CA ASP A 51 -12.74 8.06 18.59
C ASP A 51 -12.39 6.66 18.08
N ILE A 52 -11.68 6.58 16.94
CA ILE A 52 -11.21 5.33 16.33
C ILE A 52 -9.69 5.32 16.15
N ALA A 53 -8.97 6.25 16.80
CA ALA A 53 -7.52 6.31 16.73
C ALA A 53 -6.91 5.02 17.31
N ILE A 54 -6.12 4.32 16.48
CA ILE A 54 -5.41 3.11 16.90
C ILE A 54 -4.21 3.55 17.72
N SER A 55 -4.15 3.10 18.99
CA SER A 55 -3.02 3.42 19.84
C SER A 55 -1.75 2.70 19.36
N PRO A 56 -0.56 3.31 19.50
CA PRO A 56 0.70 2.65 19.15
C PRO A 56 0.88 1.29 19.85
N ALA A 57 0.43 1.18 21.10
CA ALA A 57 0.48 -0.07 21.86
C ALA A 57 -0.37 -1.18 21.23
N LEU A 58 -1.55 -0.83 20.69
CA LEU A 58 -2.42 -1.80 20.02
C LEU A 58 -1.82 -2.27 18.69
N THR A 59 -1.19 -1.36 17.93
CA THR A 59 -0.44 -1.70 16.71
C THR A 59 0.68 -2.70 17.00
N GLU A 60 1.50 -2.41 18.01
CA GLU A 60 2.60 -3.29 18.40
C GLU A 60 2.11 -4.66 18.89
N GLN A 61 1.02 -4.70 19.67
CA GLN A 61 0.42 -5.97 20.08
C GLN A 61 -0.09 -6.77 18.88
N ALA A 62 -0.74 -6.12 17.91
CA ALA A 62 -1.22 -6.79 16.70
C ALA A 62 -0.06 -7.36 15.86
N ILE A 63 1.07 -6.65 15.79
CA ILE A 63 2.29 -7.13 15.13
C ILE A 63 2.86 -8.36 15.86
N ILE A 64 2.89 -8.33 17.20
CA ILE A 64 3.34 -9.47 18.02
C ILE A 64 2.43 -10.68 17.77
N ASP A 65 1.12 -10.50 17.84
CA ASP A 65 0.13 -11.56 17.63
C ASP A 65 0.22 -12.15 16.22
N PHE A 66 0.41 -11.29 15.21
CA PHE A 66 0.67 -11.70 13.84
C PHE A 66 1.92 -12.58 13.74
N ARG A 67 3.03 -12.15 14.36
CA ARG A 67 4.29 -12.91 14.35
C ARG A 67 4.14 -14.25 15.07
N LEU A 68 3.45 -14.30 16.20
CA LEU A 68 3.17 -15.54 16.92
C LEU A 68 2.35 -16.51 16.07
N LYS A 69 1.24 -16.04 15.50
CA LYS A 69 0.32 -16.86 14.67
C LYS A 69 1.02 -17.45 13.44
N ASN A 70 1.94 -16.69 12.84
CA ASN A 70 2.65 -17.09 11.62
C ASN A 70 4.03 -17.71 11.89
N GLN A 71 4.39 -17.97 13.16
CA GLN A 71 5.69 -18.54 13.55
C GLN A 71 6.90 -17.66 13.11
N LEU A 72 6.71 -16.34 13.06
CA LEU A 72 7.71 -15.33 12.74
C LEU A 72 8.31 -14.69 14.01
N THR A 73 8.40 -15.46 15.09
CA THR A 73 8.95 -14.98 16.37
C THR A 73 10.46 -14.79 16.31
N ASP A 74 11.15 -15.57 15.47
CA ASP A 74 12.55 -15.35 15.18
C ASP A 74 12.73 -14.04 14.37
N PRO A 75 13.61 -13.12 14.80
CA PRO A 75 13.82 -11.85 14.11
C PRO A 75 14.28 -11.99 12.66
N LYS A 76 15.11 -12.99 12.35
CA LYS A 76 15.64 -13.21 11.00
C LYS A 76 14.54 -13.74 10.08
N SER A 77 13.75 -14.71 10.54
CA SER A 77 12.60 -15.22 9.77
C SER A 77 11.58 -14.13 9.48
N PHE A 78 11.33 -13.21 10.44
CA PHE A 78 10.44 -12.09 10.20
C PHE A 78 11.00 -11.09 9.17
N GLN A 79 12.30 -10.80 9.23
CA GLN A 79 12.95 -9.93 8.26
C GLN A 79 12.92 -10.52 6.84
N GLU A 80 13.15 -11.82 6.69
CA GLU A 80 13.03 -12.52 5.41
C GLU A 80 11.59 -12.48 4.88
N TRP A 81 10.59 -12.67 5.76
CA TRP A 81 9.19 -12.53 5.39
C TRP A 81 8.85 -11.11 4.91
N LEU A 82 9.34 -10.07 5.59
CA LEU A 82 9.15 -8.69 5.17
C LEU A 82 9.71 -8.44 3.76
N GLN A 83 10.95 -8.86 3.52
CA GLN A 83 11.60 -8.73 2.21
C GLN A 83 10.85 -9.47 1.10
N ASN A 84 10.40 -10.70 1.36
CA ASN A 84 9.63 -11.50 0.41
C ASN A 84 8.27 -10.86 0.08
N ASN A 85 7.74 -10.02 0.96
CA ASN A 85 6.51 -9.25 0.74
C ASN A 85 6.77 -7.83 0.24
N GLY A 86 8.02 -7.49 -0.10
CA GLY A 86 8.39 -6.15 -0.59
C GLY A 86 8.19 -5.04 0.43
N LYS A 87 8.26 -5.37 1.74
CA LYS A 87 8.11 -4.42 2.85
C LYS A 87 9.39 -4.36 3.68
N ASP A 88 9.58 -3.23 4.34
CA ASP A 88 10.43 -3.08 5.51
C ASP A 88 9.58 -3.02 6.80
N TYR A 89 10.21 -2.90 7.96
CA TYR A 89 9.45 -2.84 9.21
C TYR A 89 8.55 -1.62 9.28
N ASP A 90 9.03 -0.46 8.86
CA ASP A 90 8.30 0.81 8.98
C ASP A 90 7.06 0.83 8.08
N SER A 91 7.18 0.37 6.83
CA SER A 91 6.06 0.22 5.90
C SER A 91 5.07 -0.87 6.34
N PHE A 92 5.55 -1.96 6.94
CA PHE A 92 4.67 -2.95 7.54
C PHE A 92 3.92 -2.40 8.75
N HIS A 93 4.62 -1.75 9.69
CA HIS A 93 4.03 -1.13 10.87
C HIS A 93 2.98 -0.07 10.46
N ALA A 94 3.30 0.78 9.48
CA ALA A 94 2.35 1.75 8.94
C ALA A 94 1.10 1.07 8.35
N SER A 95 1.25 -0.05 7.62
CA SER A 95 0.11 -0.79 7.08
C SER A 95 -0.80 -1.38 8.16
N VAL A 96 -0.23 -1.81 9.30
CA VAL A 96 -1.02 -2.30 10.44
C VAL A 96 -1.70 -1.15 11.18
N ALA A 97 -1.01 -0.01 11.34
CA ALA A 97 -1.53 1.17 12.04
C ALA A 97 -2.64 1.89 11.26
N LEU A 98 -2.59 1.86 9.93
CA LEU A 98 -3.53 2.57 9.06
C LEU A 98 -4.59 1.65 8.43
N GLY A 99 -4.33 0.34 8.38
CA GLY A 99 -5.25 -0.65 7.80
C GLY A 99 -5.21 -0.76 6.27
N PHE A 100 -4.11 -0.35 5.62
CA PHE A 100 -3.93 -0.36 4.16
C PHE A 100 -2.62 -1.02 3.72
#